data_AF-N6Z0K8-F1
#
_entry.id   AF-N6Z0K8-F1
#
_cell.length_a   1.000
_cell.length_b   1.000
_cell.length_c   1.000
_cell.angle_alpha   90.00
_cell.angle_beta   90.00
_cell.angle_gamma   90.00
#
_symmetry.space_group_name_H-M   'P 1'
#
loop_
_entity.id
_entity.type
_entity.pdbx_description
1 polymer ?
#
loop_
_entity_poly.entity_id
_entity_poly.type
_entity_poly.pdbx_seq_one_letter_code
_entity_poly.pdbx_strand_id
1 'polypeptide(L)'
;MRRAWLVALLAGGATVFAFAPFGLFPLAFLGLGGLAWLLADVTRARAGFALGFAWGFGAFAAGVSWLYIALERYGGVPAPVAALAIALFCAYLALYPALAGAAFAALRGRGVAR
;
A
#
# COMPACT_ATOMS: atom_id res chain seq x y z
N MET A 1 -8.01 -14.53 6.14
CA MET A 1 -7.96 -13.31 5.30
C MET A 1 -7.77 -12.03 6.10
N ARG A 2 -8.63 -11.62 7.07
CA ARG A 2 -8.51 -10.33 7.80
C ARG A 2 -7.10 -10.00 8.33
N ARG A 3 -6.39 -10.99 8.88
CA ARG A 3 -5.01 -10.82 9.37
C ARG A 3 -4.01 -10.47 8.26
N ALA A 4 -4.15 -11.06 7.08
CA ALA A 4 -3.25 -10.81 5.95
C ALA A 4 -3.31 -9.37 5.45
N TRP A 5 -4.49 -8.74 5.48
CA TRP A 5 -4.65 -7.32 5.14
C TRP A 5 -3.94 -6.40 6.13
N LEU A 6 -4.04 -6.70 7.43
CA LEU A 6 -3.34 -5.94 8.46
C LEU A 6 -1.83 -6.08 8.32
N VAL A 7 -1.33 -7.29 8.07
CA VAL A 7 0.10 -7.53 7.81
C VAL A 7 0.55 -6.78 6.57
N ALA A 8 -0.23 -6.80 5.48
CA ALA A 8 0.07 -6.05 4.26
C ALA A 8 0.17 -4.55 4.53
N LEU A 9 -0.83 -3.99 5.25
CA LEU A 9 -0.88 -2.56 5.59
C LEU A 9 0.29 -2.14 6.48
N LEU A 10 0.64 -2.94 7.49
CA LEU A 10 1.78 -2.67 8.37
C LEU A 10 3.11 -2.81 7.62
N ALA A 11 3.26 -3.81 6.76
CA ALA A 11 4.47 -3.96 5.93
C ALA A 11 4.65 -2.77 4.96
N GLY A 12 3.56 -2.27 4.38
CA GLY A 12 3.55 -1.05 3.59
C GLY A 12 3.99 0.16 4.40
N GLY A 13 3.35 0.41 5.54
CA GLY A 13 3.70 1.54 6.42
C GLY A 13 5.14 1.48 6.92
N ALA A 14 5.63 0.28 7.27
CA ALA A 14 7.01 0.09 7.72
C ALA A 14 8.04 0.41 6.62
N THR A 15 7.67 0.29 5.35
CA THR A 15 8.56 0.59 4.21
C THR A 15 8.99 2.06 4.19
N VAL A 16 8.21 2.97 4.77
CA VAL A 16 8.52 4.40 4.83
C VAL A 16 9.81 4.68 5.61
N PHE A 17 10.09 3.90 6.66
CA PHE A 17 11.32 4.03 7.44
C PHE A 17 12.59 3.64 6.66
N ALA A 18 12.45 3.05 5.47
CA ALA A 18 13.59 2.84 4.58
C ALA A 18 14.10 4.14 3.94
N PHE A 19 13.26 5.17 3.87
CA PHE A 19 13.58 6.44 3.27
C PHE A 19 14.04 7.47 4.31
N ALA A 20 14.50 8.64 3.85
CA ALA A 20 14.83 9.75 4.72
C ALA A 20 13.61 10.14 5.59
N PRO A 21 13.84 10.57 6.85
CA PRO A 21 15.14 10.78 7.51
C PRO A 21 15.75 9.54 8.16
N PHE A 22 15.05 8.39 8.14
CA PHE A 22 15.42 7.21 8.94
C PHE A 22 16.50 6.33 8.27
N GLY A 23 16.42 6.14 6.95
CA GLY A 23 17.45 5.43 6.18
C GLY A 23 17.59 3.93 6.48
N LEU A 24 16.58 3.28 7.08
CA LEU A 24 16.60 1.84 7.38
C LEU A 24 16.31 1.01 6.12
N PHE A 25 17.21 1.09 5.14
CA PHE A 25 17.04 0.53 3.80
C PHE A 25 16.56 -0.95 3.75
N PRO A 26 16.90 -1.85 4.69
CA PRO A 26 16.39 -3.22 4.64
C PRO A 26 14.86 -3.31 4.71
N LEU A 27 14.19 -2.32 5.32
CA LEU A 27 12.74 -2.29 5.41
C LEU A 27 12.05 -2.15 4.04
N ALA A 28 12.72 -1.60 3.03
CA ALA A 28 12.18 -1.59 1.67
C ALA A 28 12.06 -3.01 1.11
N PHE A 29 13.11 -3.82 1.29
CA PHE A 29 13.12 -5.21 0.85
C PHE A 29 12.19 -6.08 1.70
N LEU A 30 12.16 -5.89 3.02
CA LEU A 30 11.26 -6.64 3.92
C LEU A 30 9.79 -6.29 3.67
N GLY A 31 9.48 -5.02 3.40
CA GLY A 31 8.13 -4.57 3.08
C GLY A 31 7.61 -5.17 1.78
N LEU A 32 8.39 -5.07 0.70
CA LEU A 32 8.05 -5.67 -0.60
C LEU A 32 8.05 -7.21 -0.56
N GLY A 33 9.05 -7.80 0.13
CA GLY A 33 9.13 -9.24 0.34
C GLY A 33 7.94 -9.78 1.14
N GLY A 34 7.47 -9.03 2.14
CA GLY A 34 6.25 -9.33 2.88
C GLY A 34 5.01 -9.33 2.00
N LEU A 35 4.88 -8.34 1.09
CA LEU A 35 3.79 -8.34 0.10
C LEU A 35 3.88 -9.55 -0.84
N ALA A 36 5.07 -9.84 -1.37
CA ALA A 36 5.31 -10.97 -2.26
C ALA A 36 4.98 -12.31 -1.59
N TRP A 37 5.40 -12.47 -0.32
CA TRP A 37 5.08 -13.64 0.50
C TRP A 37 3.57 -13.79 0.72
N LEU A 38 2.86 -12.70 1.03
CA LEU A 38 1.40 -12.74 1.20
C LEU A 38 0.65 -13.07 -0.11
N LEU A 39 1.21 -12.68 -1.26
CA LEU A 39 0.67 -13.01 -2.58
C LEU A 39 1.02 -14.44 -3.03
N ALA A 40 1.93 -15.13 -2.36
CA ALA A 40 2.49 -16.41 -2.81
C ALA A 40 1.43 -17.54 -2.92
N ASP A 41 0.38 -17.51 -2.11
CA ASP A 41 -0.69 -18.52 -2.15
C ASP A 41 -2.00 -17.97 -2.75
N VAL A 42 -1.95 -16.79 -3.36
CA VAL A 42 -3.14 -16.09 -3.86
C VAL A 42 -3.31 -16.33 -5.35
N THR A 43 -4.40 -17.03 -5.70
CA THR A 43 -4.75 -17.35 -7.10
C THR A 43 -5.90 -16.51 -7.65
N ARG A 44 -6.65 -15.81 -6.78
CA ARG A 44 -7.77 -14.95 -7.21
C ARG A 44 -7.31 -13.50 -7.35
N ALA A 45 -7.54 -12.91 -8.52
CA ALA A 45 -7.20 -11.51 -8.81
C ALA A 45 -7.75 -10.52 -7.76
N ARG A 46 -9.01 -10.70 -7.32
CA ARG A 46 -9.63 -9.84 -6.29
C ARG A 46 -8.89 -9.89 -4.94
N ALA A 47 -8.36 -11.05 -4.57
CA ALA A 47 -7.59 -11.22 -3.34
C ALA A 47 -6.16 -10.66 -3.48
N GLY A 48 -5.59 -10.70 -4.68
CA GLY A 48 -4.33 -10.01 -4.97
C GLY A 48 -4.48 -8.49 -4.94
N PHE A 49 -5.56 -7.98 -5.54
CA PHE A 49 -5.93 -6.55 -5.53
C PHE A 49 -6.02 -6.02 -4.11
N ALA A 50 -6.79 -6.72 -3.30
CA ALA A 50 -6.96 -6.52 -1.87
C ALA A 50 -5.64 -6.31 -1.10
N LEU A 51 -4.72 -7.27 -1.20
CA LEU A 51 -3.45 -7.24 -0.48
C LEU A 51 -2.53 -6.13 -0.98
N GLY A 52 -2.45 -5.96 -2.31
CA GLY A 52 -1.72 -4.86 -2.92
C GLY A 52 -2.26 -3.50 -2.48
N PHE A 53 -3.58 -3.32 -2.44
CA PHE A 53 -4.22 -2.09 -1.98
C PHE A 53 -3.89 -1.80 -0.51
N ALA A 54 -4.01 -2.78 0.39
CA ALA A 54 -3.68 -2.56 1.80
C ALA A 54 -2.21 -2.19 2.00
N TRP A 55 -1.30 -2.89 1.32
CA TRP A 55 0.13 -2.57 1.36
C TRP A 55 0.42 -1.17 0.82
N GLY A 56 -0.12 -0.85 -0.36
CA GLY A 56 0.05 0.46 -0.98
C GLY A 56 -0.51 1.58 -0.10
N PHE A 57 -1.72 1.39 0.45
CA PHE A 57 -2.35 2.38 1.31
C PHE A 57 -1.52 2.62 2.57
N GLY A 58 -1.00 1.58 3.20
CA GLY A 58 -0.08 1.71 4.34
C GLY A 58 1.17 2.51 4.00
N ALA A 59 1.82 2.20 2.87
CA ALA A 59 3.03 2.89 2.42
C ALA A 59 2.77 4.37 2.12
N PHE A 60 1.73 4.69 1.36
CA PHE A 60 1.43 6.08 0.97
C PHE A 60 0.84 6.90 2.10
N ALA A 61 -0.02 6.32 2.95
CA ALA A 61 -0.58 7.04 4.09
C ALA A 61 0.53 7.40 5.09
N ALA A 62 1.49 6.51 5.35
CA ALA A 62 2.62 6.84 6.21
C ALA A 62 3.62 7.78 5.51
N GLY A 63 3.92 7.57 4.22
CA GLY A 63 5.00 8.28 3.52
C GLY A 63 4.62 9.65 2.96
N VAL A 64 3.33 9.91 2.75
CA VAL A 64 2.83 11.11 2.04
C VAL A 64 1.86 11.92 2.92
N SER A 65 1.58 11.49 4.16
CA SER A 65 0.72 12.22 5.11
C SER A 65 1.16 13.66 5.36
N TRP A 66 2.44 13.99 5.20
CA TRP A 66 2.96 15.34 5.35
C TRP A 66 2.31 16.36 4.40
N LEU A 67 1.75 15.93 3.27
CA LEU A 67 0.97 16.80 2.37
C LEU A 67 -0.31 17.35 3.02
N TYR A 68 -0.80 16.75 4.11
CA TYR A 68 -1.89 17.30 4.90
C TYR A 68 -1.60 18.73 5.34
N ILE A 69 -0.38 18.99 5.82
CA ILE A 69 0.06 20.31 6.29
C ILE A 69 0.06 21.29 5.11
N ALA A 70 0.40 20.81 3.90
CA ALA A 70 0.37 21.63 2.71
C ALA A 70 -1.04 22.16 2.40
N LEU A 71 -2.03 21.27 2.43
CA LEU A 71 -3.44 21.60 2.16
C LEU A 71 -4.08 22.46 3.26
N GLU A 72 -3.90 22.06 4.52
CA GLU A 72 -4.58 22.72 5.65
C GLU A 72 -3.96 24.09 5.92
N ARG A 73 -2.63 24.17 6.02
CA ARG A 73 -1.94 25.40 6.42
C ARG A 73 -1.73 26.39 5.28
N TYR A 74 -1.29 25.92 4.11
CA TYR A 74 -0.98 26.79 2.98
C TYR A 74 -2.11 26.86 1.95
N GLY A 75 -2.93 25.81 1.86
CA GLY A 75 -4.11 25.78 0.99
C GLY A 75 -5.38 26.37 1.60
N GLY A 76 -5.41 26.60 2.92
CA GLY A 76 -6.60 27.09 3.63
C GLY A 76 -7.78 26.12 3.60
N VAL A 77 -7.54 24.85 3.31
CA VAL A 77 -8.58 23.81 3.25
C VAL A 77 -8.97 23.40 4.67
N PRO A 78 -10.27 23.32 5.02
CA PRO A 78 -10.69 22.86 6.33
C PRO A 78 -10.11 21.49 6.68
N ALA A 79 -9.63 21.33 7.91
CA ALA A 79 -8.91 20.14 8.37
C ALA A 79 -9.55 18.78 7.99
N PRO A 80 -10.88 18.55 8.20
CA PRO A 80 -11.49 17.28 7.80
C PRO A 80 -11.48 17.03 6.29
N VAL A 81 -11.60 18.09 5.49
CA VAL A 81 -11.59 18.03 4.02
C VAL A 81 -10.16 17.76 3.52
N ALA A 82 -9.15 18.39 4.12
CA ALA A 82 -7.75 18.11 3.83
C ALA A 82 -7.38 16.66 4.16
N ALA A 83 -7.81 16.16 5.33
CA ALA A 83 -7.58 14.77 5.72
C ALA A 83 -8.24 13.78 4.74
N LEU A 84 -9.49 14.04 4.34
CA LEU A 84 -10.20 13.23 3.35
C LEU A 84 -9.49 13.27 1.99
N ALA A 85 -9.06 14.44 1.53
CA ALA A 85 -8.35 14.60 0.27
C ALA A 85 -7.05 13.79 0.25
N ILE A 86 -6.26 13.84 1.34
CA ILE A 86 -5.05 13.01 1.47
C ILE A 86 -5.38 11.51 1.53
N ALA A 87 -6.41 11.11 2.27
CA ALA A 87 -6.83 9.71 2.31
C ALA A 87 -7.24 9.18 0.92
N LEU A 88 -7.99 9.97 0.15
CA LEU A 88 -8.37 9.64 -1.22
C LEU A 88 -7.15 9.61 -2.16
N PHE A 89 -6.22 10.54 -2.00
CA PHE A 89 -4.98 10.56 -2.76
C PHE A 89 -4.12 9.31 -2.49
N CYS A 90 -3.94 8.93 -1.21
CA CYS A 90 -3.26 7.69 -0.84
C CYS A 90 -3.99 6.45 -1.37
N ALA A 91 -5.34 6.44 -1.34
CA ALA A 91 -6.13 5.35 -1.92
C ALA A 91 -5.96 5.26 -3.45
N TYR A 92 -5.91 6.39 -4.15
CA TYR A 92 -5.61 6.45 -5.58
C TYR A 92 -4.22 5.86 -5.89
N LEU A 93 -3.19 6.29 -5.17
CA LEU A 93 -1.83 5.74 -5.34
C LEU A 93 -1.76 4.25 -4.99
N ALA A 94 -2.54 3.81 -3.99
CA ALA A 94 -2.64 2.40 -3.62
C ALA A 94 -3.25 1.51 -4.73
N LEU A 95 -3.92 2.09 -5.73
CA LEU A 95 -4.40 1.35 -6.89
C LEU A 95 -3.26 0.74 -7.71
N TYR A 96 -2.07 1.36 -7.75
CA TYR A 96 -0.95 0.81 -8.53
C TYR A 96 -0.44 -0.52 -7.93
N PRO A 97 -0.09 -0.61 -6.62
CA PRO A 97 0.20 -1.90 -5.98
C PRO A 97 -0.98 -2.88 -6.01
N ALA A 98 -2.23 -2.39 -5.91
CA ALA A 98 -3.42 -3.24 -6.01
C ALA A 98 -3.51 -3.92 -7.38
N LEU A 99 -3.38 -3.16 -8.47
CA LEU A 99 -3.39 -3.70 -9.83
C LEU A 99 -2.22 -4.67 -10.05
N ALA A 100 -1.03 -4.36 -9.53
CA ALA A 100 0.12 -5.27 -9.59
C ALA A 100 -0.15 -6.59 -8.86
N GLY A 101 -0.69 -6.54 -7.64
CA GLY A 101 -1.07 -7.73 -6.87
C GLY A 101 -2.17 -8.54 -7.55
N ALA A 102 -3.16 -7.87 -8.15
CA ALA A 102 -4.23 -8.50 -8.92
C ALA A 102 -3.69 -9.23 -10.15
N ALA A 103 -2.80 -8.57 -10.91
CA ALA A 103 -2.17 -9.13 -12.09
C ALA A 103 -1.31 -10.35 -11.72
N PHE A 104 -0.49 -10.24 -10.67
CA PHE A 104 0.31 -11.35 -10.17
C PHE A 104 -0.53 -12.58 -9.83
N ALA A 105 -1.60 -12.40 -9.05
CA ALA A 105 -2.51 -13.48 -8.68
C ALA A 105 -3.24 -14.07 -9.90
N ALA A 106 -3.68 -13.22 -10.85
CA ALA A 106 -4.39 -13.66 -12.05
C ALA A 106 -3.49 -14.50 -12.97
N LEU A 107 -2.24 -14.09 -13.18
CA LEU A 107 -1.29 -14.81 -14.03
C LEU A 107 -0.94 -16.18 -13.42
N ARG A 108 -0.80 -16.26 -12.09
CA ARG A 108 -0.56 -17.53 -11.40
C ARG A 108 -1.78 -18.45 -11.38
N GLY A 109 -2.97 -17.91 -11.17
CA GLY A 109 -4.22 -18.69 -11.21
C GLY A 109 -4.45 -19.34 -12.59
N ARG A 110 -4.02 -18.69 -13.67
CA ARG A 110 -4.05 -19.25 -15.03
C ARG A 110 -3.04 -20.37 -15.26
N GLY A 111 -1.89 -20.33 -14.59
CA GLY A 111 -0.83 -21.34 -14.69
C GLY A 111 -1.14 -22.64 -13.94
N VAL A 112 -1.95 -22.59 -12.87
CA VAL A 112 -2.37 -23.77 -12.09
C VAL A 112 -3.56 -24.50 -12.73
N ALA A 113 -4.31 -23.82 -13.60
CA ALA A 113 -5.45 -24.40 -14.32
C ALA A 113 -5.07 -25.06 -15.66
N ARG A 114 -3.76 -25.15 -15.97
CA ARG A 114 -3.19 -25.92 -17.07
C ARG A 114 -2.40 -27.08 -16.51
#